data_AF-A0A7Y0LGI7-F1
#
_entry.id   AF-A0A7Y0LGI7-F1
#
_cell.length_a   1.000
_cell.length_b   1.000
_cell.length_c   1.000
_cell.angle_alpha   90.00
_cell.angle_beta   90.00
_cell.angle_gamma   90.00
#
_symmetry.space_group_name_H-M   'P 1'
#
loop_
_entity.id
_entity.type
_entity.pdbx_description
1 polymer ?
#
loop_
_entity_poly.entity_id
_entity_poly.type
_entity_poly.pdbx_seq_one_letter_code
_entity_poly.pdbx_strand_id
1 'polypeptide(L)'
;MAKTSTIAKPSIKNNYTKIAGVTYALIIIIATFPTMIFDLGTLLKNANAAENFMGQEGTFRVAIAIEFLMFVLVMVLSWALYVLLKPVNKNLALFGLIFRFGEALLGCVAIMFILTVLLFLTGAEYLQAFEPTQLQGLARFFANLYGVSYDILLFIMGIGGIAYCYLFYISRYIPRALSVWGMITYATMVAYGFINIAVHNAPSELAYAMAPGALFELSIGLWLMFKGISVTP
;
A
#
# COMPACT_ATOMS: atom_id res chain seq x y z
N MET A 1 -36.79 15.25 -38.82
CA MET A 1 -35.61 14.39 -38.64
C MET A 1 -34.96 14.72 -37.30
N ALA A 2 -35.25 13.95 -36.25
CA ALA A 2 -34.63 14.13 -34.94
C ALA A 2 -33.32 13.33 -34.89
N LYS A 3 -32.20 14.03 -34.65
CA LYS A 3 -30.91 13.39 -34.33
C LYS A 3 -30.98 12.86 -32.90
N THR A 4 -31.25 11.56 -32.75
CA THR A 4 -31.11 10.88 -31.47
C THR A 4 -29.63 10.79 -31.13
N SER A 5 -29.20 11.60 -30.17
CA SER A 5 -27.87 11.56 -29.58
C SER A 5 -27.69 10.24 -28.84
N THR A 6 -26.90 9.33 -29.42
CA THR A 6 -26.53 8.08 -28.77
C THR A 6 -25.49 8.42 -27.72
N ILE A 7 -25.93 8.58 -26.47
CA ILE A 7 -25.03 8.66 -25.31
C ILE A 7 -24.29 7.32 -25.27
N ALA A 8 -23.03 7.32 -25.69
CA ALA A 8 -22.18 6.13 -25.66
C ALA A 8 -22.09 5.62 -24.22
N LYS A 9 -22.67 4.44 -23.94
CA LYS A 9 -22.47 3.75 -22.67
C LYS A 9 -20.96 3.60 -22.46
N PRO A 10 -20.38 4.08 -21.35
CA PRO A 10 -18.98 3.84 -21.08
C PRO A 10 -18.76 2.32 -21.11
N SER A 11 -17.86 1.86 -21.96
CA SER A 11 -17.52 0.44 -22.01
C SER A 11 -17.11 0.01 -20.60
N ILE A 12 -17.52 -1.18 -20.16
CA ILE A 12 -17.21 -1.70 -18.82
C ILE A 12 -15.71 -1.54 -18.49
N LYS A 13 -14.84 -1.71 -19.51
CA LYS A 13 -13.39 -1.47 -19.44
C LYS A 13 -13.01 -0.03 -19.05
N ASN A 14 -13.73 0.98 -19.53
CA ASN A 14 -13.45 2.39 -19.25
C ASN A 14 -13.68 2.74 -17.77
N ASN A 15 -14.73 2.19 -17.14
CA ASN A 15 -15.02 2.47 -15.73
C ASN A 15 -13.95 1.89 -14.80
N TYR A 16 -13.57 0.62 -14.99
CA TYR A 16 -12.54 -0.02 -14.15
C TYR A 16 -11.14 0.56 -14.35
N THR A 17 -10.83 1.01 -15.57
CA THR A 17 -9.58 1.73 -15.86
C THR A 17 -9.47 3.00 -15.03
N LYS A 18 -10.55 3.80 -14.98
CA LYS A 18 -10.59 5.02 -14.16
C LYS A 18 -10.53 4.71 -12.67
N ILE A 19 -11.24 3.69 -12.20
CA ILE A 19 -11.18 3.26 -10.79
C ILE A 19 -9.73 2.88 -10.44
N ALA A 20 -9.06 2.07 -11.26
CA ALA A 20 -7.66 1.70 -11.04
C ALA A 20 -6.73 2.93 -11.06
N GLY A 21 -6.91 3.86 -11.99
CA GLY A 21 -6.12 5.08 -12.05
C GLY A 21 -6.28 5.98 -10.83
N VAL A 22 -7.53 6.23 -10.41
CA VAL A 22 -7.84 7.04 -9.21
C VAL A 22 -7.33 6.39 -7.95
N THR A 23 -7.52 5.08 -7.79
CA THR A 23 -7.07 4.37 -6.58
C THR A 23 -5.54 4.36 -6.49
N TYR A 24 -4.79 4.11 -7.57
CA TYR A 24 -3.32 4.25 -7.57
C TYR A 24 -2.86 5.65 -7.12
N ALA A 25 -3.45 6.71 -7.68
CA ALA A 25 -3.07 8.09 -7.35
C ALA A 25 -3.40 8.43 -5.88
N LEU A 26 -4.60 8.04 -5.42
CA LEU A 26 -5.03 8.27 -4.03
C LEU A 26 -4.17 7.51 -3.03
N ILE A 27 -3.78 6.26 -3.32
CA ILE A 27 -2.91 5.46 -2.44
C ILE A 27 -1.59 6.20 -2.20
N ILE A 28 -0.92 6.70 -3.24
CA ILE A 28 0.34 7.43 -3.09
C ILE A 28 0.16 8.73 -2.30
N ILE A 29 -0.88 9.51 -2.61
CA ILE A 29 -1.16 10.76 -1.89
C ILE A 29 -1.41 10.47 -0.41
N ILE A 30 -2.29 9.51 -0.11
CA ILE A 30 -2.70 9.13 1.25
C ILE A 30 -1.51 8.55 2.04
N ALA A 31 -0.67 7.72 1.40
CA ALA A 31 0.49 7.10 2.06
C ALA A 31 1.53 8.12 2.57
N THR A 32 1.58 9.34 2.00
CA THR A 32 2.50 10.38 2.48
C THR A 32 2.04 11.04 3.78
N PHE A 33 0.74 11.11 4.05
CA PHE A 33 0.19 11.85 5.19
C PHE A 33 0.64 11.29 6.55
N PRO A 34 0.58 9.97 6.83
CA PRO A 34 0.98 9.43 8.13
C PRO A 34 2.40 9.83 8.54
N THR A 35 3.35 9.74 7.61
CA THR A 35 4.77 10.09 7.85
C THR A 35 5.00 11.58 8.08
N MET A 36 4.13 12.45 7.56
CA MET A 36 4.18 13.89 7.81
C MET A 36 3.50 14.29 9.12
N ILE A 37 2.52 13.49 9.55
CA ILE A 37 1.69 13.75 10.71
C ILE A 37 2.37 13.25 12.00
N PHE A 38 3.09 12.13 11.94
CA PHE A 38 3.68 11.53 13.14
C PHE A 38 4.90 10.64 12.84
N ASP A 39 6.00 10.86 13.59
CA ASP A 39 7.23 10.06 13.53
C ASP A 39 7.34 9.13 14.75
N LEU A 40 6.93 7.88 14.54
CA LEU A 40 6.96 6.80 15.53
C LEU A 40 8.36 6.52 16.08
N GLY A 41 9.38 6.60 15.23
CA GLY A 41 10.76 6.31 15.62
C GLY A 41 11.29 7.35 16.59
N THR A 42 11.04 8.63 16.31
CA THR A 42 11.45 9.73 17.20
C THR A 42 10.66 9.72 18.50
N LEU A 43 9.35 9.49 18.43
CA LEU A 43 8.48 9.57 19.61
C LEU A 43 8.69 8.41 20.60
N LEU A 44 9.03 7.21 20.12
CA LEU A 44 9.36 6.09 21.01
C LEU A 44 10.76 6.13 21.61
N LYS A 45 11.67 6.95 21.07
CA LYS A 45 13.02 7.18 21.65
C LYS A 45 12.97 8.10 22.87
N ASN A 46 11.95 8.96 22.97
CA ASN A 46 11.79 9.88 24.09
C ASN A 46 11.37 9.15 25.37
N ALA A 47 11.97 9.51 26.51
CA ALA A 47 11.62 8.94 27.81
C ALA A 47 10.18 9.26 28.24
N ASN A 48 9.57 10.33 27.70
CA ASN A 48 8.20 10.76 27.98
C ASN A 48 7.24 10.40 26.85
N ALA A 49 7.45 9.27 26.16
CA ALA A 49 6.60 8.84 25.06
C ALA A 49 5.09 8.84 25.42
N ALA A 50 4.72 8.37 26.61
CA ALA A 50 3.33 8.35 27.06
C ALA A 50 2.68 9.74 27.10
N GLU A 51 3.35 10.74 27.68
CA GLU A 51 2.84 12.12 27.77
C GLU A 51 2.69 12.76 26.38
N ASN A 52 3.65 12.53 25.49
CA ASN A 52 3.61 13.02 24.11
C ASN A 52 2.45 12.40 23.31
N PHE A 53 2.15 11.12 23.54
CA PHE A 53 1.01 10.44 22.92
C PHE A 53 -0.32 10.93 23.46
N MET A 54 -0.45 11.11 24.78
CA MET A 54 -1.68 11.63 25.39
C MET A 54 -2.06 13.03 24.86
N GLY A 55 -1.06 13.91 24.64
CA GLY A 55 -1.30 15.24 24.08
C GLY A 55 -1.67 15.26 22.59
N GLN A 56 -1.44 14.18 21.86
CA GLN A 56 -1.61 14.12 20.40
C GLN A 56 -2.48 12.94 19.93
N GLU A 57 -3.10 12.18 20.83
CA GLU A 57 -3.81 10.92 20.53
C GLU A 57 -4.79 11.03 19.36
N GLY A 58 -5.53 12.14 19.26
CA GLY A 58 -6.45 12.38 18.14
C GLY A 58 -5.74 12.37 16.78
N THR A 59 -4.59 13.02 16.69
CA THR A 59 -3.73 13.08 15.50
C THR A 59 -3.25 11.68 15.09
N PHE A 60 -2.85 10.87 16.06
CA PHE A 60 -2.45 9.48 15.85
C PHE A 60 -3.58 8.61 15.31
N ARG A 61 -4.77 8.70 15.93
CA ARG A 61 -5.94 7.94 15.49
C ARG A 61 -6.35 8.32 14.07
N VAL A 62 -6.26 9.59 13.72
CA VAL A 62 -6.51 10.06 12.34
C VAL A 62 -5.46 9.49 11.38
N ALA A 63 -4.17 9.53 11.72
CA ALA A 63 -3.12 8.94 10.88
C ALA A 63 -3.34 7.44 10.63
N ILE A 64 -3.68 6.69 11.68
CA ILE A 64 -4.00 5.24 11.58
C ILE A 64 -5.24 5.02 10.71
N ALA A 65 -6.28 5.84 10.85
CA ALA A 65 -7.49 5.74 10.03
C ALA A 65 -7.23 6.05 8.54
N ILE A 66 -6.34 7.00 8.26
CA ILE A 66 -5.87 7.34 6.90
C ILE A 66 -5.11 6.15 6.30
N GLU A 67 -4.22 5.51 7.07
CA GLU A 67 -3.50 4.32 6.62
C GLU A 67 -4.45 3.13 6.39
N PHE A 68 -5.44 2.94 7.25
CA PHE A 68 -6.49 1.93 7.05
C PHE A 68 -7.26 2.17 5.74
N LEU A 69 -7.65 3.41 5.47
CA LEU A 69 -8.31 3.78 4.23
C LEU A 69 -7.43 3.49 3.00
N MET A 70 -6.11 3.71 3.11
CA MET A 70 -5.17 3.36 2.04
C MET A 70 -5.23 1.86 1.70
N PHE A 71 -5.22 0.97 2.68
CA PHE A 71 -5.34 -0.48 2.40
C PHE A 71 -6.71 -0.88 1.85
N VAL A 72 -7.78 -0.20 2.25
CA VAL A 72 -9.10 -0.39 1.61
C VAL A 72 -9.03 -0.01 0.12
N LEU A 73 -8.35 1.09 -0.23
CA LEU A 73 -8.15 1.47 -1.63
C LEU A 73 -7.28 0.47 -2.39
N VAL A 74 -6.29 -0.17 -1.74
CA VAL A 74 -5.51 -1.27 -2.32
C VAL A 74 -6.41 -2.45 -2.70
N MET A 75 -7.37 -2.82 -1.84
CA MET A 75 -8.33 -3.88 -2.15
C MET A 75 -9.20 -3.52 -3.38
N VAL A 76 -9.69 -2.28 -3.43
CA VAL A 76 -10.47 -1.77 -4.58
C VAL A 76 -9.64 -1.76 -5.85
N LEU A 77 -8.39 -1.30 -5.77
CA LEU A 77 -7.45 -1.30 -6.89
C LEU A 77 -7.19 -2.72 -7.41
N SER A 78 -6.90 -3.65 -6.51
CA SER A 78 -6.67 -5.05 -6.83
C SER A 78 -7.87 -5.66 -7.58
N TRP A 79 -9.08 -5.45 -7.06
CA TRP A 79 -10.31 -5.87 -7.72
C TRP A 79 -10.51 -5.22 -9.09
N ALA A 80 -10.28 -3.91 -9.22
CA ALA A 80 -10.41 -3.19 -10.48
C ALA A 80 -9.43 -3.71 -11.55
N LEU A 81 -8.16 -3.95 -11.16
CA LEU A 81 -7.14 -4.53 -12.03
C LEU A 81 -7.48 -5.95 -12.46
N TYR A 82 -8.01 -6.77 -11.55
CA TYR A 82 -8.52 -8.10 -11.91
C TYR A 82 -9.60 -8.02 -12.98
N VAL A 83 -10.63 -7.18 -12.80
CA VAL A 83 -11.73 -7.06 -13.76
C VAL A 83 -11.23 -6.50 -15.10
N LEU A 84 -10.25 -5.60 -15.07
CA LEU A 84 -9.63 -5.00 -16.25
C LEU A 84 -8.80 -6.01 -17.05
N LEU A 85 -8.01 -6.85 -16.38
CA LEU A 85 -6.99 -7.71 -16.98
C LEU A 85 -7.42 -9.18 -17.14
N LYS A 86 -8.51 -9.61 -16.49
CA LYS A 86 -9.06 -10.96 -16.70
C LYS A 86 -9.36 -11.33 -18.17
N PRO A 87 -9.73 -10.41 -19.09
CA PRO A 87 -9.92 -10.78 -20.50
C PRO A 87 -8.62 -11.13 -21.22
N VAL A 88 -7.47 -10.73 -20.68
CA VAL A 88 -6.14 -11.03 -21.23
C VAL A 88 -5.69 -12.41 -20.78
N ASN A 89 -5.72 -12.66 -19.46
CA ASN A 89 -5.50 -13.99 -18.88
C ASN A 89 -6.14 -14.03 -17.48
N LYS A 90 -7.22 -14.81 -17.34
CA LYS A 90 -8.00 -14.90 -16.10
C LYS A 90 -7.19 -15.42 -14.93
N ASN A 91 -6.35 -16.45 -15.14
CA ASN A 91 -5.63 -17.11 -14.06
C ASN A 91 -4.54 -16.20 -13.51
N LEU A 92 -3.79 -15.52 -14.37
CA LEU A 92 -2.76 -14.60 -13.94
C LEU A 92 -3.35 -13.31 -13.33
N ALA A 93 -4.51 -12.85 -13.83
CA ALA A 93 -5.21 -11.72 -13.21
C ALA A 93 -5.73 -12.08 -11.81
N LEU A 94 -6.22 -13.31 -11.62
CA LEU A 94 -6.64 -13.83 -10.32
C LEU A 94 -5.45 -14.01 -9.38
N PHE A 95 -4.32 -14.46 -9.89
CA PHE A 95 -3.07 -14.54 -9.13
C PHE A 95 -2.66 -13.15 -8.62
N GLY A 96 -2.65 -12.13 -9.48
CA GLY A 96 -2.42 -10.74 -9.06
C GLY A 96 -3.41 -10.27 -7.99
N LEU A 97 -4.69 -10.65 -8.11
CA LEU A 97 -5.74 -10.28 -7.15
C LEU A 97 -5.46 -10.85 -5.77
N ILE A 98 -5.14 -12.15 -5.69
CA ILE A 98 -4.90 -12.85 -4.43
C ILE A 98 -3.72 -12.22 -3.70
N PHE A 99 -2.63 -11.93 -4.40
CA PHE A 99 -1.44 -11.34 -3.78
C PHE A 99 -1.68 -9.90 -3.34
N ARG A 100 -2.23 -9.03 -4.21
CA ARG A 100 -2.51 -7.63 -3.86
C ARG A 100 -3.60 -7.49 -2.79
N PHE A 101 -4.56 -8.42 -2.73
CA PHE A 101 -5.54 -8.46 -1.63
C PHE A 101 -4.90 -8.97 -0.34
N GLY A 102 -4.03 -9.98 -0.41
CA GLY A 102 -3.28 -10.50 0.73
C GLY A 102 -2.39 -9.44 1.37
N GLU A 103 -1.74 -8.61 0.55
CA GLU A 103 -1.00 -7.44 1.02
C GLU A 103 -1.89 -6.48 1.82
N ALA A 104 -3.07 -6.11 1.31
CA ALA A 104 -3.97 -5.21 2.03
C ALA A 104 -4.41 -5.79 3.38
N LEU A 105 -4.65 -7.11 3.46
CA LEU A 105 -4.96 -7.78 4.71
C LEU A 105 -3.77 -7.75 5.69
N LEU A 106 -2.55 -8.00 5.21
CA LEU A 106 -1.34 -7.87 6.03
C LEU A 106 -1.14 -6.43 6.52
N GLY A 107 -1.48 -5.43 5.69
CA GLY A 107 -1.52 -4.03 6.10
C GLY A 107 -2.48 -3.75 7.24
N CYS A 108 -3.68 -4.34 7.20
CA CYS A 108 -4.62 -4.27 8.32
C CYS A 108 -4.05 -4.92 9.60
N VAL A 109 -3.29 -6.02 9.48
CA VAL A 109 -2.60 -6.65 10.62
C VAL A 109 -1.50 -5.74 11.16
N ALA A 110 -0.72 -5.09 10.29
CA ALA A 110 0.25 -4.07 10.68
C ALA A 110 -0.43 -2.96 11.50
N ILE A 111 -1.57 -2.46 11.01
CA ILE A 111 -2.38 -1.46 11.71
C ILE A 111 -2.78 -1.92 13.13
N MET A 112 -3.06 -3.21 13.33
CA MET A 112 -3.33 -3.71 14.68
C MET A 112 -2.13 -3.52 15.61
N PHE A 113 -0.90 -3.70 15.14
CA PHE A 113 0.30 -3.50 15.96
C PHE A 113 0.47 -2.03 16.40
N ILE A 114 0.24 -1.06 15.51
CA ILE A 114 0.31 0.36 15.89
C ILE A 114 -0.86 0.77 16.79
N LEU A 115 -2.05 0.18 16.64
CA LEU A 115 -3.16 0.37 17.58
C LEU A 115 -2.83 -0.21 18.96
N THR A 116 -2.13 -1.34 19.03
CA THR A 116 -1.64 -1.91 20.28
C THR A 116 -0.62 -0.98 20.97
N VAL A 117 0.26 -0.32 20.22
CA VAL A 117 1.14 0.72 20.77
C VAL A 117 0.32 1.84 21.42
N LEU A 118 -0.72 2.32 20.74
CA LEU A 118 -1.60 3.35 21.29
C LEU A 118 -2.30 2.87 22.58
N LEU A 119 -2.81 1.63 22.58
CA LEU A 119 -3.49 1.04 23.73
C LEU A 119 -2.59 0.97 24.98
N PHE A 120 -1.32 0.59 24.81
CA PHE A 120 -0.38 0.55 25.94
C PHE A 120 0.00 1.92 26.48
N LEU A 121 0.06 2.94 25.61
CA LEU A 121 0.53 4.27 26.00
C LEU A 121 -0.60 5.18 26.51
N THR A 122 -1.87 4.92 26.17
CA THR A 122 -3.00 5.76 26.59
C THR A 122 -4.08 5.03 27.39
N GLY A 123 -4.05 3.69 27.46
CA GLY A 123 -5.05 2.90 28.17
C GLY A 123 -4.89 2.97 29.69
N ALA A 124 -5.84 3.60 30.38
CA ALA A 124 -5.79 3.79 31.84
C ALA A 124 -5.63 2.49 32.64
N GLU A 125 -6.23 1.39 32.17
CA GLU A 125 -6.08 0.06 32.77
C GLU A 125 -4.63 -0.44 32.72
N TYR A 126 -3.96 -0.30 31.56
CA TYR A 126 -2.58 -0.73 31.37
C TYR A 126 -1.58 0.19 32.08
N LEU A 127 -1.85 1.49 32.12
CA LEU A 127 -1.07 2.49 32.85
C LEU A 127 -1.06 2.23 34.38
N GLN A 128 -2.10 1.56 34.91
CA GLN A 128 -2.19 1.19 36.32
C GLN A 128 -1.65 -0.23 36.60
N ALA A 129 -1.72 -1.13 35.61
CA ALA A 129 -1.33 -2.52 35.76
C ALA A 129 0.18 -2.80 35.55
N PHE A 130 0.88 -1.94 34.78
CA PHE A 130 2.28 -2.13 34.41
C PHE A 130 3.15 -0.95 34.82
N GLU A 131 4.43 -1.23 35.07
CA GLU A 131 5.43 -0.18 35.29
C GLU A 131 5.66 0.63 33.99
N PRO A 132 5.92 1.95 34.06
CA PRO A 132 6.12 2.79 32.87
C PRO A 132 7.21 2.28 31.92
N THR A 133 8.28 1.69 32.46
CA THR A 133 9.38 1.11 31.67
C THR A 133 8.95 -0.15 30.91
N GLN A 134 8.05 -0.96 31.47
CA GLN A 134 7.49 -2.14 30.80
C GLN A 134 6.59 -1.72 29.64
N LEU A 135 5.73 -0.71 29.84
CA LEU A 135 4.86 -0.18 28.79
C LEU A 135 5.65 0.39 27.62
N GLN A 136 6.73 1.14 27.89
CA GLN A 136 7.63 1.63 26.84
C GLN A 136 8.33 0.49 26.09
N GLY A 137 8.75 -0.56 26.80
CA GLY A 137 9.33 -1.76 26.19
C GLY A 137 8.36 -2.46 25.25
N LEU A 138 7.12 -2.66 25.69
CA LEU A 138 6.04 -3.27 24.88
C LEU A 138 5.69 -2.40 23.67
N ALA A 139 5.53 -1.08 23.87
CA ALA A 139 5.26 -0.13 22.79
C ALA A 139 6.36 -0.18 21.71
N ARG A 140 7.64 -0.20 22.10
CA ARG A 140 8.76 -0.34 21.17
C ARG A 140 8.75 -1.69 20.44
N PHE A 141 8.44 -2.77 21.15
CA PHE A 141 8.35 -4.09 20.54
C PHE A 141 7.27 -4.15 19.45
N PHE A 142 6.05 -3.67 19.73
CA PHE A 142 4.98 -3.65 18.73
C PHE A 142 5.23 -2.64 17.59
N ALA A 143 5.90 -1.53 17.85
CA ALA A 143 6.34 -0.63 16.79
C ALA A 143 7.39 -1.25 15.87
N ASN A 144 8.31 -2.06 16.42
CA ASN A 144 9.25 -2.83 15.61
C ASN A 144 8.52 -3.90 14.79
N LEU A 145 7.54 -4.60 15.39
CA LEU A 145 6.70 -5.56 14.65
C LEU A 145 5.92 -4.90 13.52
N TYR A 146 5.40 -3.68 13.75
CA TYR A 146 4.78 -2.87 12.70
C TYR A 146 5.77 -2.64 11.54
N GLY A 147 7.00 -2.20 11.82
CA GLY A 147 8.03 -2.04 10.78
C GLY A 147 8.36 -3.34 10.03
N VAL A 148 8.63 -4.43 10.75
CA VAL A 148 8.98 -5.74 10.15
C VAL A 148 7.82 -6.33 9.33
N SER A 149 6.57 -6.05 9.70
CA SER A 149 5.41 -6.54 8.93
C SER A 149 5.38 -6.01 7.50
N TYR A 150 5.99 -4.85 7.24
CA TYR A 150 6.10 -4.28 5.90
C TYR A 150 7.03 -5.09 4.99
N ASP A 151 8.00 -5.84 5.52
CA ASP A 151 8.88 -6.66 4.69
C ASP A 151 8.10 -7.80 4.01
N ILE A 152 7.20 -8.44 4.75
CA ILE A 152 6.31 -9.47 4.23
C ILE A 152 5.30 -8.85 3.27
N LEU A 153 4.73 -7.70 3.64
CA LEU A 153 3.78 -6.96 2.84
C LEU A 153 4.35 -6.62 1.47
N LEU A 154 5.56 -6.05 1.41
CA LEU A 154 6.25 -5.66 0.18
C LEU A 154 6.58 -6.85 -0.71
N PHE A 155 6.97 -7.98 -0.12
CA PHE A 155 7.19 -9.21 -0.86
C PHE A 155 5.93 -9.68 -1.59
N ILE A 156 4.81 -9.73 -0.86
CA ILE A 156 3.52 -10.16 -1.40
C ILE A 156 3.00 -9.15 -2.43
N MET A 157 3.13 -7.84 -2.16
CA MET A 157 2.82 -6.75 -3.08
C MET A 157 3.54 -6.92 -4.41
N GLY A 158 4.86 -7.11 -4.34
CA GLY A 158 5.72 -7.20 -5.50
C GLY A 158 5.32 -8.35 -6.43
N ILE A 159 4.99 -9.52 -5.88
CA ILE A 159 4.55 -10.67 -6.69
C ILE A 159 3.26 -10.33 -7.45
N GLY A 160 2.26 -9.76 -6.78
CA GLY A 160 1.01 -9.38 -7.42
C GLY A 160 1.17 -8.25 -8.44
N GLY A 161 2.02 -7.26 -8.12
CA GLY A 161 2.36 -6.15 -8.99
C GLY A 161 3.07 -6.58 -10.29
N ILE A 162 4.02 -7.52 -10.20
CA ILE A 162 4.68 -8.12 -11.37
C ILE A 162 3.65 -8.79 -12.26
N ALA A 163 2.72 -9.59 -11.69
CA ALA A 163 1.69 -10.27 -12.46
C ALA A 163 0.82 -9.28 -13.26
N TYR A 164 0.38 -8.19 -12.63
CA TYR A 164 -0.38 -7.15 -13.33
C TYR A 164 0.44 -6.40 -14.37
N CYS A 165 1.68 -6.03 -14.06
CA CYS A 165 2.56 -5.35 -15.02
C CYS A 165 2.87 -6.24 -16.24
N TYR A 166 3.04 -7.54 -16.04
CA TYR A 166 3.21 -8.50 -17.12
C TYR A 166 1.96 -8.59 -18.00
N LEU A 167 0.76 -8.62 -17.40
CA LEU A 167 -0.50 -8.59 -18.15
C LEU A 167 -0.65 -7.29 -18.97
N PHE A 168 -0.26 -6.15 -18.40
CA PHE A 168 -0.19 -4.88 -19.12
C PHE A 168 0.82 -4.94 -20.28
N TYR A 169 1.97 -5.58 -20.09
CA TYR A 169 3.00 -5.74 -21.11
C TYR A 169 2.53 -6.56 -22.32
N ILE A 170 1.89 -7.71 -22.08
CA ILE A 170 1.43 -8.58 -23.17
C ILE A 170 0.18 -8.03 -23.88
N SER A 171 -0.73 -7.39 -23.14
CA SER A 171 -1.96 -6.81 -23.70
C SER A 171 -1.73 -5.50 -24.46
N ARG A 172 -0.60 -4.82 -24.22
CA ARG A 172 -0.28 -3.49 -24.74
C ARG A 172 -1.35 -2.44 -24.39
N TYR A 173 -2.10 -2.65 -23.31
CA TYR A 173 -3.08 -1.69 -22.81
C TYR A 173 -2.42 -0.36 -22.38
N ILE A 174 -1.16 -0.42 -21.94
CA ILE A 174 -0.30 0.73 -21.65
C ILE A 174 1.04 0.58 -22.39
N PRO A 175 1.88 1.63 -22.48
CA PRO A 175 3.19 1.55 -23.12
C PRO A 175 4.06 0.47 -22.47
N ARG A 176 4.73 -0.34 -23.29
CA ARG A 176 5.59 -1.42 -22.80
C ARG A 176 6.68 -0.93 -21.85
N ALA A 177 7.24 0.25 -22.11
CA ALA A 177 8.23 0.87 -21.23
C ALA A 177 7.69 1.07 -19.79
N LEU A 178 6.43 1.50 -19.66
CA LEU A 178 5.78 1.68 -18.36
C LEU A 178 5.56 0.33 -17.67
N SER A 179 5.11 -0.69 -18.41
CA SER A 179 4.97 -2.05 -17.86
C SER A 179 6.30 -2.64 -17.38
N VAL A 180 7.39 -2.46 -18.15
CA VAL A 180 8.72 -2.95 -17.78
C VAL A 180 9.26 -2.22 -16.56
N TRP A 181 9.09 -0.90 -16.50
CA TRP A 181 9.45 -0.12 -15.32
C TRP A 181 8.70 -0.61 -14.07
N GLY A 182 7.40 -0.90 -14.19
CA GLY A 182 6.61 -1.51 -13.13
C GLY A 182 7.12 -2.89 -12.69
N MET A 183 7.44 -3.77 -13.64
CA MET A 183 8.01 -5.09 -13.30
C MET A 183 9.33 -4.98 -12.55
N ILE A 184 10.23 -4.07 -12.97
CA ILE A 184 11.50 -3.82 -12.27
C ILE A 184 11.24 -3.31 -10.85
N THR A 185 10.34 -2.32 -10.72
CA THR A 185 9.95 -1.73 -9.44
C THR A 185 9.41 -2.77 -8.46
N TYR A 186 8.48 -3.60 -8.90
CA TYR A 186 7.93 -4.64 -8.03
C TYR A 186 8.93 -5.76 -7.75
N ALA A 187 9.85 -6.06 -8.68
CA ALA A 187 10.93 -7.01 -8.43
C ALA A 187 11.91 -6.52 -7.36
N THR A 188 12.23 -5.21 -7.32
CA THR A 188 13.06 -4.67 -6.24
C THR A 188 12.34 -4.74 -4.89
N MET A 189 11.01 -4.59 -4.84
CA MET A 189 10.23 -4.77 -3.61
C MET A 189 10.20 -6.23 -3.13
N VAL A 190 10.09 -7.19 -4.05
CA VAL A 190 10.24 -8.63 -3.71
C VAL A 190 11.62 -8.90 -3.12
N ALA A 191 12.67 -8.42 -3.77
CA ALA A 191 14.04 -8.61 -3.30
C ALA A 191 14.25 -7.94 -1.93
N TYR A 192 13.78 -6.71 -1.75
CA TYR A 192 13.87 -5.95 -0.51
C TYR A 192 13.20 -6.71 0.66
N GLY A 193 11.93 -7.08 0.49
CA GLY A 193 11.18 -7.79 1.52
C GLY A 193 11.80 -9.14 1.87
N PHE A 194 12.21 -9.91 0.85
CA PHE A 194 12.83 -11.22 1.06
C PHE A 194 14.18 -11.13 1.80
N ILE A 195 15.03 -10.17 1.42
CA ILE A 195 16.35 -10.00 2.04
C ILE A 195 16.19 -9.60 3.52
N ASN A 196 15.29 -8.67 3.85
CA ASN A 196 15.06 -8.27 5.25
C ASN A 196 14.48 -9.41 6.12
N ILE A 197 13.71 -10.34 5.52
CA ILE A 197 13.24 -11.54 6.21
C ILE A 197 14.38 -12.55 6.42
N ALA A 198 15.21 -12.77 5.39
CA ALA A 198 16.23 -13.82 5.40
C ALA A 198 17.53 -13.42 6.14
N VAL A 199 17.86 -12.13 6.14
CA VAL A 199 19.12 -11.60 6.67
C VAL A 199 18.85 -10.72 7.86
N HIS A 200 19.39 -11.11 9.02
CA HIS A 200 19.37 -10.26 10.20
C HIS A 200 20.20 -9.00 9.98
N ASN A 201 19.62 -7.81 10.26
CA ASN A 201 20.25 -6.50 10.05
C ASN A 201 20.74 -6.28 8.60
N ALA A 202 19.84 -6.45 7.63
CA ALA A 202 20.14 -6.14 6.24
C ALA A 202 20.65 -4.68 6.08
N PRO A 203 21.50 -4.40 5.07
CA PRO A 203 22.04 -3.06 4.85
C PRO A 203 20.93 -2.03 4.62
N SER A 204 21.01 -0.88 5.29
CA SER A 204 19.99 0.17 5.21
C SER A 204 19.89 0.81 3.83
N GLU A 205 20.96 0.72 3.04
CA GLU A 205 21.05 1.18 1.66
C GLU A 205 20.08 0.43 0.72
N LEU A 206 19.61 -0.76 1.13
CA LEU A 206 18.61 -1.52 0.36
C LEU A 206 17.31 -0.72 0.18
N ALA A 207 16.99 0.20 1.10
CA ALA A 207 15.81 1.05 1.03
C ALA A 207 15.82 1.95 -0.23
N TYR A 208 16.98 2.30 -0.78
CA TYR A 208 17.06 3.09 -2.03
C TYR A 208 16.46 2.35 -3.23
N ALA A 209 16.43 1.02 -3.21
CA ALA A 209 15.81 0.21 -4.25
C ALA A 209 14.28 0.40 -4.34
N MET A 210 13.66 0.98 -3.31
CA MET A 210 12.23 1.29 -3.26
C MET A 210 11.87 2.69 -3.78
N ALA A 211 12.84 3.61 -3.89
CA ALA A 211 12.59 4.99 -4.31
C ALA A 211 11.86 5.11 -5.67
N PRO A 212 12.11 4.25 -6.68
CA PRO A 212 11.34 4.29 -7.94
C PRO A 212 9.86 3.89 -7.79
N GLY A 213 9.47 3.27 -6.68
CA GLY A 213 8.14 2.71 -6.44
C GLY A 213 7.02 3.72 -6.48
N ALA A 214 7.08 4.72 -5.61
CA ALA A 214 6.05 5.76 -5.53
C ALA A 214 5.90 6.53 -6.85
N LEU A 215 7.03 6.78 -7.53
CA LEU A 215 7.03 7.42 -8.85
C LEU A 215 6.34 6.57 -9.91
N PHE A 216 6.58 5.26 -9.92
CA PHE A 216 5.93 4.34 -10.83
C PHE A 216 4.41 4.29 -10.59
N GLU A 217 3.98 4.09 -9.34
CA GLU A 217 2.56 3.97 -8.98
C GLU A 217 1.78 5.26 -9.29
N LEU A 218 2.38 6.42 -9.03
CA LEU A 218 1.81 7.70 -9.44
C LEU A 218 1.72 7.79 -10.97
N SER A 219 2.78 7.41 -11.68
CA SER A 219 2.83 7.47 -13.15
C SER A 219 1.78 6.57 -13.79
N ILE A 220 1.61 5.33 -13.33
CA ILE A 220 0.59 4.42 -13.85
C ILE A 220 -0.82 4.89 -13.45
N GLY A 221 -1.00 5.41 -12.23
CA GLY A 221 -2.27 5.98 -11.80
C GLY A 221 -2.74 7.12 -12.68
N LEU A 222 -1.86 8.11 -12.93
CA LEU A 222 -2.13 9.23 -13.82
C LEU A 222 -2.34 8.77 -15.26
N TRP A 223 -1.58 7.79 -15.74
CA TRP A 223 -1.77 7.23 -17.09
C TRP A 223 -3.15 6.62 -17.27
N LEU A 224 -3.56 5.73 -16.35
CA LEU A 224 -4.87 5.08 -16.40
C LEU A 224 -6.02 6.08 -16.24
N MET A 225 -5.82 7.13 -15.44
CA MET A 225 -6.83 8.17 -15.23
C MET A 225 -7.06 9.03 -16.49
N PHE A 226 -6.00 9.50 -17.13
CA PHE A 226 -6.11 10.47 -18.22
C PHE A 226 -6.08 9.88 -19.63
N LYS A 227 -5.19 8.90 -19.87
CA LYS A 227 -5.07 8.25 -21.19
C LYS A 227 -5.90 6.98 -21.29
N GLY A 228 -6.12 6.31 -20.16
CA GLY A 228 -6.84 5.04 -20.14
C GLY A 228 -6.04 3.91 -20.79
N ILE A 229 -6.75 2.91 -21.32
CA ILE A 229 -6.15 1.74 -21.97
C ILE A 229 -6.38 1.73 -23.48
N SER A 230 -5.38 1.26 -24.23
CA SER A 230 -5.52 0.99 -25.66
C SER A 230 -6.18 -0.38 -25.86
N VAL A 231 -7.45 -0.37 -26.25
CA VAL A 231 -8.12 -1.59 -26.72
C VAL A 231 -7.96 -1.62 -28.25
N THR A 232 -6.86 -2.20 -28.74
CA THR A 232 -6.80 -2.55 -30.17
C THR A 232 -7.87 -3.62 -30.44
N PRO A 233 -8.77 -3.42 -31.42
CA PRO A 233 -9.73 -4.43 -31.83
C PRO A 233 -9.06 -5.70 -32.35
#